data_AF-A0A6P3Y6W0-F1
#
_entry.id   AF-A0A6P3Y6W0-F1
#
_cell.length_a   1.000
_cell.length_b   1.000
_cell.length_c   1.000
_cell.angle_alpha   90.00
_cell.angle_beta   90.00
_cell.angle_gamma   90.00
#
_symmetry.space_group_name_H-M   'P 1'
#
loop_
_entity.id
_entity.type
_entity.pdbx_description
1 polymer ?
#
loop_
_entity_poly.entity_id
_entity_poly.type
_entity_poly.pdbx_seq_one_letter_code
_entity_poly.pdbx_strand_id
1 'polypeptide(L)'
;MSDSLAKYGIYIDDLSKIRVLEPETANQTNKLKEECENFVSKITDFEKNSDDFIKILDTLAREVEKEKMKTIGARNLLRSVAKQRESQKQQMQLILVTGVNFGKVRGIRTTTDTIRVFKKD
;
A
#
# COMPACT_ATOMS: atom_id res chain seq x y z
N MET A 1 -27.06 -42.95 54.93
CA MET A 1 -28.29 -42.12 54.86
C MET A 1 -28.33 -41.27 53.59
N SER A 2 -27.21 -40.70 53.14
CA SER A 2 -27.14 -40.00 51.84
C SER A 2 -27.53 -40.90 50.66
N ASP A 3 -27.07 -42.15 50.64
CA ASP A 3 -27.34 -43.09 49.54
C ASP A 3 -28.80 -43.52 49.40
N SER A 4 -29.58 -43.51 50.50
CA SER A 4 -31.01 -43.83 50.40
C SER A 4 -31.83 -42.68 49.82
N LEU A 5 -31.39 -41.43 50.02
CA LEU A 5 -32.02 -40.23 49.46
C LEU A 5 -31.70 -40.07 47.98
N ALA A 6 -30.46 -40.40 47.58
CA ALA A 6 -30.04 -40.41 46.17
C ALA A 6 -30.92 -41.35 45.32
N LYS A 7 -31.42 -42.45 45.89
CA LYS A 7 -32.35 -43.39 45.25
C LYS A 7 -33.71 -42.76 44.87
N TYR A 8 -34.09 -41.66 45.52
CA TYR A 8 -35.27 -40.86 45.23
C TYR A 8 -34.95 -39.58 44.45
N GLY A 9 -33.71 -39.43 43.95
CA GLY A 9 -33.24 -38.23 43.25
C GLY A 9 -33.02 -37.03 44.17
N ILE A 10 -32.88 -37.26 45.47
CA ILE A 10 -32.65 -36.20 46.46
C ILE A 10 -31.19 -36.26 46.91
N TYR A 11 -30.48 -35.15 46.67
CA TYR A 11 -29.07 -34.98 47.02
C TYR A 11 -28.93 -33.91 48.08
N ILE A 12 -27.92 -34.02 48.93
CA ILE A 12 -27.55 -33.00 49.91
C ILE A 12 -26.19 -32.46 49.49
N ASP A 13 -26.07 -31.13 49.38
CA ASP A 13 -24.81 -30.48 49.03
C ASP A 13 -23.90 -30.22 50.25
N ASP A 14 -22.68 -29.74 50.01
CA ASP A 14 -21.68 -29.45 51.05
C ASP A 14 -22.13 -28.37 52.05
N LEU A 15 -23.19 -27.62 51.73
CA LEU A 15 -23.81 -26.60 52.58
C LEU A 15 -25.05 -27.15 53.30
N SER A 16 -25.25 -28.47 53.31
CA SER A 16 -26.41 -29.17 53.87
C SER A 16 -27.76 -28.75 53.27
N LYS A 17 -27.77 -28.25 52.03
CA LYS A 17 -29.00 -27.91 51.30
C LYS A 17 -29.49 -29.09 50.49
N ILE A 18 -30.81 -29.27 50.48
CA ILE A 18 -31.47 -30.29 49.67
C ILE A 18 -31.48 -29.82 48.20
N ARG A 19 -31.03 -30.69 47.29
CA ARG A 19 -31.00 -30.48 45.84
C ARG A 19 -31.66 -31.67 45.13
N VAL A 20 -32.35 -31.37 44.02
CA VAL A 20 -32.98 -32.36 43.12
C VAL A 20 -32.08 -32.76 41.95
N LEU A 21 -30.94 -32.09 41.82
CA LEU A 21 -29.89 -32.38 40.84
C LEU A 21 -28.61 -32.69 41.60
N GLU A 22 -27.89 -33.70 41.12
CA GLU A 22 -26.62 -34.10 41.69
C GLU A 22 -25.64 -32.89 41.72
N PRO A 23 -25.05 -32.55 42.87
CA PRO A 23 -24.21 -31.37 43.03
C PRO A 23 -23.01 -31.34 42.07
N GLU A 24 -22.40 -32.49 41.80
CA GLU A 24 -21.25 -32.61 40.90
C GLU A 24 -21.66 -32.31 39.45
N THR A 25 -22.73 -32.94 38.97
CA THR A 25 -23.30 -32.68 37.63
C THR A 25 -23.73 -31.21 37.47
N ALA A 26 -24.33 -30.61 38.50
CA ALA A 26 -24.69 -29.19 38.51
C ALA A 26 -23.46 -28.27 38.40
N ASN A 27 -22.42 -28.56 39.18
CA ASN A 27 -21.18 -27.77 39.16
C ASN A 27 -20.43 -27.92 37.83
N GLN A 28 -20.33 -29.13 37.28
CA GLN A 28 -19.71 -29.37 35.98
C GLN A 28 -20.47 -28.64 34.86
N THR A 29 -21.80 -28.66 34.89
CA THR A 29 -22.63 -27.95 33.91
C THR A 29 -22.45 -26.44 33.99
N ASN A 30 -22.39 -25.88 35.21
CA ASN A 30 -22.13 -24.45 35.40
C ASN A 30 -20.72 -24.05 34.94
N LYS A 31 -19.71 -24.86 35.27
CA LYS A 31 -18.34 -24.64 34.83
C LYS A 31 -18.24 -24.66 33.30
N LEU A 32 -18.88 -25.64 32.66
CA LEU A 32 -18.94 -25.73 31.20
C LEU A 32 -19.61 -24.49 30.60
N LYS A 33 -20.70 -24.00 31.20
CA LYS A 33 -21.37 -22.77 30.77
C LYS A 33 -20.42 -21.56 30.83
N GLU A 34 -19.72 -21.37 31.94
CA GLU A 34 -18.74 -20.28 32.09
C GLU A 34 -17.58 -20.40 31.09
N GLU A 35 -17.08 -21.60 30.84
CA GLU A 35 -16.05 -21.84 29.82
C GLU A 35 -16.55 -21.52 28.41
N CYS A 36 -17.78 -21.89 28.07
CA CYS A 36 -18.41 -21.54 26.81
C CYS A 36 -18.57 -20.02 26.65
N GLU A 37 -19.04 -19.31 27.68
CA GLU A 37 -19.16 -17.85 27.65
C GLU A 37 -17.79 -17.17 27.46
N ASN A 38 -16.76 -17.63 28.18
CA ASN A 38 -15.40 -17.16 28.01
C ASN A 38 -14.83 -17.45 26.62
N PHE A 39 -15.14 -18.63 26.06
CA PHE A 39 -14.72 -19.00 24.71
C PHE A 39 -15.35 -18.07 23.66
N VAL A 40 -16.66 -17.82 23.76
CA VAL A 40 -17.38 -16.91 22.86
C VAL A 40 -16.79 -15.49 22.95
N SER A 41 -16.49 -15.00 24.15
CA SER A 41 -15.83 -13.70 24.33
C SER A 41 -14.48 -13.65 23.62
N LYS A 42 -13.63 -14.67 23.82
CA LYS A 42 -12.30 -14.72 23.20
C LYS A 42 -12.36 -14.79 21.67
N ILE A 43 -13.34 -15.52 21.12
CA ILE A 43 -13.54 -15.59 19.67
C ILE A 43 -14.00 -14.23 19.13
N THR A 44 -14.95 -13.58 19.80
CA THR A 44 -15.39 -12.23 19.41
C THR A 44 -14.24 -11.22 19.41
N ASP A 45 -13.38 -11.28 20.43
CA ASP A 45 -12.19 -10.42 20.50
C ASP A 45 -11.19 -10.74 19.39
N PHE A 46 -11.00 -12.02 19.07
CA PHE A 46 -10.14 -12.45 17.98
C PHE A 46 -10.65 -11.98 16.61
N GLU A 47 -11.95 -12.11 16.36
CA GLU A 47 -12.60 -11.61 15.13
C GLU A 47 -12.38 -10.11 15.00
N LYS A 48 -12.65 -9.34 16.06
CA LYS A 48 -12.45 -7.89 16.07
C LYS A 48 -11.00 -7.50 15.78
N ASN A 49 -10.04 -8.16 16.43
CA ASN A 49 -8.61 -7.91 16.20
C ASN A 49 -8.20 -8.26 14.76
N SER A 50 -8.76 -9.32 14.20
CA SER A 50 -8.51 -9.72 12.81
C SER A 50 -9.05 -8.69 11.83
N ASP A 51 -10.26 -8.19 12.05
CA ASP A 51 -10.86 -7.12 11.24
C ASP A 51 -10.04 -5.83 11.29
N ASP A 52 -9.58 -5.44 12.48
CA ASP A 52 -8.73 -4.26 12.63
C ASP A 52 -7.37 -4.46 11.96
N PHE A 53 -6.78 -5.66 12.02
CA PHE A 53 -5.56 -5.99 11.30
C PHE A 53 -5.74 -5.89 9.77
N ILE A 54 -6.87 -6.38 9.24
CA ILE A 54 -7.21 -6.26 7.82
C ILE A 54 -7.29 -4.77 7.41
N LYS A 55 -7.94 -3.92 8.21
CA LYS A 55 -8.02 -2.47 7.93
C LYS A 55 -6.65 -1.80 7.90
N ILE A 56 -5.74 -2.21 8.80
CA ILE A 56 -4.37 -1.70 8.84
C ILE A 56 -3.64 -2.12 7.56
N LEU A 57 -3.74 -3.38 7.15
CA LEU A 57 -3.15 -3.88 5.91
C LEU A 57 -3.67 -3.15 4.67
N ASP A 58 -4.98 -2.90 4.59
CA ASP A 58 -5.59 -2.15 3.48
C ASP A 58 -5.11 -0.70 3.43
N THR A 59 -4.87 -0.09 4.60
CA THR A 59 -4.34 1.26 4.68
C THR A 59 -2.89 1.30 4.22
N LEU A 60 -2.07 0.35 4.69
CA LEU A 60 -0.68 0.23 4.26
C LEU A 60 -0.58 -0.02 2.74
N ALA A 61 -1.39 -0.92 2.18
CA ALA A 61 -1.41 -1.20 0.75
C ALA A 61 -1.73 0.07 -0.07
N ARG A 62 -2.70 0.87 0.38
CA ARG A 62 -3.06 2.14 -0.26
C ARG A 62 -1.92 3.16 -0.19
N GLU A 63 -1.23 3.26 0.94
CA GLU A 63 -0.09 4.17 1.08
C GLU A 63 1.09 3.77 0.19
N VAL A 64 1.41 2.48 0.13
CA VAL A 64 2.46 1.94 -0.74
C VAL A 64 2.14 2.24 -2.21
N GLU A 65 0.92 1.98 -2.67
CA GLU A 65 0.56 2.24 -4.06
C GLU A 65 0.57 3.74 -4.38
N LYS A 66 0.16 4.59 -3.43
CA LYS A 66 0.25 6.05 -3.56
C LYS A 66 1.70 6.51 -3.74
N GLU A 67 2.63 6.01 -2.93
CA GLU A 67 4.04 6.41 -3.00
C GLU A 67 4.74 5.86 -4.25
N LYS A 68 4.39 4.65 -4.66
CA LYS A 68 4.81 4.07 -5.95
C LYS A 68 4.37 4.95 -7.11
N MET A 69 3.11 5.39 -7.15
CA MET A 69 2.60 6.25 -8.22
C MET A 69 3.30 7.62 -8.25
N LYS A 70 3.54 8.24 -7.09
CA LYS A 70 4.33 9.49 -7.02
C LYS A 70 5.75 9.30 -7.57
N THR A 71 6.41 8.20 -7.19
CA THR A 71 7.77 7.90 -7.64
C THR A 71 7.83 7.70 -9.15
N ILE A 72 6.86 6.98 -9.73
CA ILE A 72 6.73 6.81 -11.18
C ILE A 72 6.50 8.18 -11.85
N GLY A 73 5.61 9.01 -11.31
CA GLY A 73 5.34 10.35 -11.82
C GLY A 73 6.58 11.24 -11.82
N ALA A 74 7.31 11.30 -10.71
CA ALA A 74 8.56 12.06 -10.59
C ALA A 74 9.63 11.56 -11.58
N ARG A 75 9.79 10.24 -11.73
CA ARG A 75 10.73 9.65 -12.70
C ARG A 75 10.36 10.00 -14.14
N ASN A 76 9.07 9.95 -14.48
CA ASN A 76 8.60 10.31 -15.82
C ASN A 76 8.84 11.78 -16.12
N LEU A 77 8.59 12.67 -15.16
CA LEU A 77 8.87 14.10 -15.29
C LEU A 77 10.37 14.37 -15.48
N LEU A 78 11.23 13.75 -14.67
CA LEU A 78 12.68 13.90 -14.82
C LEU A 78 13.15 13.42 -16.20
N ARG A 79 12.60 12.30 -16.69
CA ARG A 79 12.91 11.78 -18.03
C ARG A 79 12.44 12.73 -19.13
N SER A 80 11.25 13.33 -19.01
CA SER A 80 10.76 14.29 -19.99
C SER A 80 11.59 15.57 -20.02
N VAL A 81 11.98 16.08 -18.85
CA VAL A 81 12.86 17.25 -18.73
C VAL A 81 14.24 16.97 -19.35
N ALA A 82 14.83 15.81 -19.08
CA ALA A 82 16.11 15.42 -19.69
C ALA A 82 16.02 15.37 -21.22
N LYS A 83 14.95 14.75 -21.76
CA LYS A 83 14.70 14.68 -23.20
C LYS A 83 14.48 16.07 -23.82
N GLN A 84 13.73 16.94 -23.15
CA GLN A 84 13.51 18.31 -23.61
C GLN A 84 14.84 19.09 -23.64
N ARG A 85 15.67 18.96 -22.60
CA ARG A 85 16.99 19.60 -22.53
C ARG A 85 17.91 19.12 -23.65
N GLU A 86 17.90 17.83 -23.96
CA GLU A 86 18.68 17.27 -25.06
C GLU A 86 18.20 17.78 -26.42
N SER A 87 16.89 17.78 -26.66
CA SER A 87 16.29 18.35 -27.86
C SER A 87 16.65 19.83 -28.06
N GLN A 88 16.59 20.63 -26.98
CA GLN A 88 16.97 22.05 -27.03
C GLN A 88 18.46 22.23 -27.38
N LYS A 89 19.35 21.41 -26.79
CA LYS A 89 20.77 21.44 -27.15
C LYS A 89 20.99 21.10 -28.63
N GLN A 90 20.32 20.08 -29.14
CA GLN A 90 20.41 19.69 -30.56
C GLN A 90 19.89 20.79 -31.49
N GLN A 91 18.75 21.42 -31.16
CA GLN A 91 18.22 22.54 -31.92
C GLN A 91 19.19 23.73 -31.93
N MET A 92 19.79 24.07 -30.79
CA MET A 92 20.77 25.15 -30.69
C MET A 92 22.04 24.85 -31.50
N GLN A 93 22.57 23.63 -31.42
CA GLN A 93 23.69 23.17 -32.25
C GLN A 93 23.38 23.30 -33.74
N LEU A 94 22.18 22.89 -34.17
CA LEU A 94 21.75 23.00 -35.56
C LEU A 94 21.71 24.46 -36.03
N ILE A 95 21.16 25.37 -35.22
CA ILE A 95 21.12 26.80 -35.54
C ILE A 95 22.53 27.38 -35.68
N LEU A 96 23.46 27.02 -34.79
CA LEU A 96 24.85 27.46 -34.87
C LEU A 96 25.54 26.95 -36.15
N VAL A 97 25.42 25.66 -36.44
CA VAL A 97 26.02 25.04 -37.64
C VAL A 97 25.45 25.63 -38.92
N THR A 98 24.12 25.76 -39.01
CA THR A 98 23.47 26.37 -40.17
C THR A 98 23.90 27.82 -40.35
N GLY A 99 23.94 28.62 -39.28
CA GLY A 99 24.41 30.01 -39.31
C GLY A 99 25.84 30.17 -39.84
N VAL A 100 26.79 29.35 -39.35
CA VAL A 100 28.19 29.36 -39.83
C VAL A 100 28.27 29.00 -41.32
N ASN A 101 27.50 28.00 -41.76
CA ASN A 101 27.48 27.59 -43.17
C ASN A 101 26.90 28.70 -44.06
N PHE A 102 25.82 29.37 -43.64
CA PHE A 102 25.29 30.52 -44.37
C PHE A 102 26.30 31.67 -44.48
N GLY A 103 27.06 31.95 -43.41
CA GLY A 103 28.14 32.93 -43.42
C GLY A 103 29.22 32.61 -44.44
N LYS A 104 29.69 31.35 -44.49
CA LYS A 104 30.66 30.88 -45.49
C LYS A 104 30.13 31.03 -46.92
N VAL A 105 28.89 30.63 -47.17
CA VAL A 105 28.25 30.75 -48.50
C VAL A 105 28.12 32.21 -48.93
N ARG A 106 27.74 33.12 -48.01
CA ARG A 106 27.70 34.56 -48.29
C ARG A 106 29.08 35.11 -48.62
N GLY A 107 30.12 34.74 -47.86
CA GLY A 107 31.50 35.15 -48.13
C GLY A 107 31.99 34.73 -49.52
N ILE A 108 31.73 33.47 -49.91
CA ILE A 108 32.09 32.97 -51.25
C ILE A 108 31.36 33.76 -52.35
N ARG A 109 30.07 34.07 -52.16
CA ARG A 109 29.31 34.90 -53.12
C ARG A 109 29.92 36.29 -53.25
N THR A 110 30.18 36.98 -52.14
CA THR A 110 30.79 38.31 -52.19
C THR A 110 32.15 38.31 -52.87
N THR A 111 33.02 37.33 -52.59
CA THR A 111 34.32 37.21 -53.26
C THR A 111 34.18 36.92 -54.75
N THR A 112 33.23 36.07 -55.13
CA THR A 112 32.94 35.75 -56.54
C THR A 112 32.41 36.98 -57.30
N ASP A 113 31.53 37.75 -56.66
CA ASP A 113 30.98 38.97 -57.24
C ASP A 113 32.06 40.05 -57.39
N THR A 114 32.92 40.23 -56.38
CA THR A 114 34.08 41.13 -56.44
C THR A 114 35.04 40.73 -57.58
N ILE A 115 35.41 39.45 -57.70
CA ILE A 115 36.29 38.98 -58.79
C ILE A 115 35.63 39.17 -60.17
N ARG A 116 34.32 38.98 -60.30
CA ARG A 116 33.60 39.24 -61.58
C ARG A 116 33.64 40.71 -61.98
N VAL A 117 33.51 41.63 -61.03
CA VAL A 117 33.62 43.07 -61.30
C VAL A 117 35.02 43.38 -61.84
N PHE A 118 36.07 42.89 -61.17
CA PHE A 118 37.47 43.10 -61.61
C PHE A 118 37.86 42.41 -62.92
N LYS A 119 37.09 41.42 -63.40
CA LYS A 119 37.34 40.74 -64.69
C LYS A 119 36.57 41.34 -65.87
N LYS A 120 35.70 42.32 -65.62
CA LYS A 120 34.88 42.99 -66.65
C LYS A 120 35.46 44.32 -67.13
N ASP A 121 36.54 44.78 -66.51
CA ASP A 121 37.42 45.86 -66.96
C ASP A 121 38.65 45.27 -67.66
#